data_AF-A0A1Q5EMQ6-F1
#
_entry.id   AF-A0A1Q5EMQ6-F1
#
_cell.length_a   1.000
_cell.length_b   1.000
_cell.length_c   1.000
_cell.angle_alpha   90.00
_cell.angle_beta   90.00
_cell.angle_gamma   90.00
#
_symmetry.space_group_name_H-M   'P 1'
#
loop_
_entity.id
_entity.type
_entity.pdbx_description
1 polymer ?
#
loop_
_entity_poly.entity_id
_entity_poly.type
_entity_poly.pdbx_seq_one_letter_code
_entity_poly.pdbx_strand_id
1 'polypeptide(L)' 'MLAAFGRRAAESVPESLGSLELTWLTAEFEQRYGIELELSDERFAAVRTVDDAVVLLREAVQAAAASPGGVARS' A
#
# COMPACT_ATOMS: atom_id res chain seq x y z
N MET A 1 4.50 -7.21 6.87
CA MET A 1 4.80 -5.83 6.45
C MET A 1 4.49 -4.84 7.58
N LEU A 2 3.23 -4.49 7.89
CA LEU A 2 2.87 -3.57 8.99
C LEU A 2 3.42 -3.94 10.39
N ALA A 3 3.51 -5.23 10.69
CA ALA A 3 4.15 -5.72 11.91
C ALA A 3 5.61 -5.23 12.05
N ALA A 4 6.33 -5.11 10.93
CA ALA A 4 7.71 -4.63 10.91
C ALA A 4 7.82 -3.14 11.22
N PHE A 5 6.89 -2.31 10.74
CA PHE A 5 6.84 -0.87 11.05
C PHE A 5 6.83 -0.61 12.55
N GLY A 6 5.98 -1.32 13.29
CA GLY A 6 5.88 -1.18 14.75
C GLY A 6 6.79 -2.11 15.54
N ARG A 7 7.64 -2.92 14.88
CA ARG A 7 8.44 -4.00 15.51
C ARG A 7 7.62 -4.85 16.48
N ARG A 8 6.45 -5.30 16.02
CA ARG A 8 5.44 -6.03 16.80
C ARG A 8 5.12 -7.37 16.16
N ALA A 9 4.48 -8.25 16.93
CA ALA A 9 3.91 -9.49 16.39
C ALA A 9 2.75 -9.18 15.43
N ALA A 10 2.45 -10.09 14.51
CA ALA A 10 1.43 -9.86 13.47
C ALA A 10 0.02 -9.74 14.07
N GLU A 11 -0.29 -10.58 15.06
CA GLU A 11 -1.52 -10.56 15.85
C GLU A 11 -1.70 -9.31 16.72
N SER A 12 -0.62 -8.54 16.90
CA SER A 12 -0.63 -7.27 17.65
C SER A 12 -0.71 -6.04 16.74
N VAL A 13 -0.91 -6.23 15.43
CA VAL A 13 -1.17 -5.13 14.51
C VAL A 13 -2.60 -4.64 14.74
N PRO A 14 -2.81 -3.36 15.08
CA PRO A 14 -4.14 -2.80 15.24
C PRO A 14 -4.85 -2.73 13.88
N GLU A 15 -6.16 -2.90 13.89
CA GLU A 15 -6.97 -2.77 12.68
C GLU A 15 -6.98 -1.34 12.14
N SER A 16 -6.96 -0.33 13.02
CA SER A 16 -6.91 1.06 12.62
C SER A 16 -5.54 1.46 12.06
N LEU A 17 -5.52 2.17 10.93
CA LEU A 17 -4.32 2.72 10.32
C LEU A 17 -4.30 4.25 10.39
N GLY A 18 -3.15 4.79 10.82
CA GLY A 18 -2.82 6.20 10.68
C GLY A 18 -2.19 6.49 9.32
N SER A 19 -2.06 7.78 9.01
CA SER A 19 -1.46 8.24 7.75
C SER A 19 0.00 7.79 7.61
N LEU A 20 0.78 7.78 8.69
CA LEU A 20 2.18 7.37 8.66
C LEU A 20 2.32 5.86 8.41
N GLU A 21 1.52 5.02 9.08
CA GLU A 21 1.47 3.59 8.81
C GLU A 21 1.14 3.30 7.35
N LEU A 22 0.17 4.04 6.79
CA LEU A 22 -0.25 3.88 5.40
C LEU A 22 0.84 4.33 4.42
N THR A 23 1.47 5.49 4.64
CA THR A 23 2.62 5.95 3.85
C THR A 23 3.74 4.92 3.85
N TRP A 24 4.08 4.40 5.03
CA TRP A 24 5.12 3.39 5.14
C TRP A 24 4.73 2.07 4.46
N LEU A 25 3.49 1.62 4.64
CA LEU A 25 2.97 0.39 4.03
C LEU A 25 3.04 0.45 2.51
N THR A 26 2.62 1.56 1.91
CA THR A 26 2.67 1.77 0.47
C THR A 26 4.12 1.70 -0.03
N ALA A 27 5.03 2.46 0.58
CA ALA A 27 6.44 2.46 0.17
C ALA A 27 7.10 1.07 0.32
N GLU A 28 6.82 0.34 1.40
CA GLU A 28 7.35 -1.02 1.58
C GLU A 28 6.74 -2.01 0.58
N PHE A 29 5.45 -1.87 0.23
CA PHE A 29 4.79 -2.69 -0.78
C PHE A 29 5.41 -2.47 -2.16
N GLU A 30 5.57 -1.21 -2.58
CA GLU A 30 6.22 -0.82 -3.83
C GLU A 30 7.64 -1.38 -3.92
N GLN A 31 8.46 -1.17 -2.89
CA GLN A 31 9.83 -1.69 -2.85
C GLN A 31 9.88 -3.22 -2.88
N ARG A 32 9.00 -3.89 -2.12
CA ARG A 32 8.98 -5.35 -2.03
C ARG A 32 8.61 -6.01 -3.35
N TYR A 33 7.71 -5.41 -4.11
CA TYR A 33 7.21 -5.99 -5.37
C TYR A 33 7.79 -5.34 -6.63
N GLY A 34 8.59 -4.28 -6.49
CA GLY A 34 9.21 -3.57 -7.61
C GLY A 34 8.19 -2.89 -8.52
N ILE A 35 7.10 -2.38 -7.95
CA ILE A 35 6.02 -1.69 -8.65
C ILE A 35 5.90 -0.25 -8.15
N GLU A 36 5.35 0.63 -8.99
CA GLU A 36 5.01 2.00 -8.63
C GLU A 36 3.48 2.12 -8.71
N LEU A 37 2.85 2.54 -7.61
CA LEU A 37 1.39 2.65 -7.52
C LEU A 37 0.97 4.10 -7.69
N GLU A 38 0.07 4.34 -8.63
CA GLU A 38 -0.59 5.64 -8.75
C GLU A 38 -1.79 5.71 -7.79
N LEU A 39 -1.57 6.35 -6.64
CA LEU A 39 -2.59 6.57 -5.61
C LEU A 39 -2.88 8.07 -5.48
N SER A 40 -4.14 8.47 -5.68
CA SER A 40 -4.53 9.87 -5.44
C SER A 40 -4.63 10.17 -3.95
N ASP A 41 -4.43 11.43 -3.58
CA ASP A 41 -4.53 11.90 -2.20
C ASP A 41 -5.90 11.60 -1.58
N GLU A 42 -6.98 11.67 -2.36
CA GLU A 42 -8.33 11.35 -1.88
C GLU A 42 -8.47 9.88 -1.52
N ARG A 43 -7.90 8.99 -2.34
CA ARG A 43 -7.91 7.54 -2.06
C ARG A 43 -7.04 7.22 -0.84
N PHE A 44 -5.89 7.87 -0.73
CA PHE A 44 -5.01 7.77 0.43
C PHE A 44 -5.71 8.25 1.71
N ALA A 45 -6.41 9.39 1.62
CA ALA A 45 -7.13 10.00 2.73
C ALA A 45 -8.43 9.26 3.08
N ALA A 46 -8.90 8.29 2.30
CA ALA A 46 -10.07 7.48 2.62
C ALA A 46 -9.75 6.28 3.53
N VAL A 47 -8.50 5.81 3.54
CA VAL A 47 -8.09 4.61 4.27
C VAL A 47 -8.03 4.86 5.78
N ARG A 48 -8.73 4.02 6.55
CA ARG A 48 -8.72 4.08 8.02
C ARG A 48 -8.39 2.74 8.67
N THR A 49 -8.43 1.67 7.90
CA THR A 49 -8.28 0.29 8.38
C THR A 49 -7.30 -0.52 7.53
N VAL A 50 -6.88 -1.68 8.03
CA VAL A 50 -6.04 -2.62 7.28
C VAL A 50 -6.82 -3.15 6.08
N ASP A 51 -8.11 -3.44 6.26
CA ASP A 51 -8.98 -3.88 5.17
C ASP A 51 -9.09 -2.82 4.05
N ASP A 52 -9.27 -1.54 4.38
CA ASP A 52 -9.27 -0.45 3.40
C ASP A 52 -7.96 -0.41 2.60
N ALA A 53 -6.82 -0.57 3.28
CA ALA A 53 -5.51 -0.58 2.63
C ALA A 53 -5.36 -1.79 1.69
N VAL A 54 -5.86 -2.96 2.08
CA VAL A 54 -5.84 -4.16 1.21
C VAL A 54 -6.69 -3.95 -0.03
N VAL A 55 -7.87 -3.34 0.10
CA VAL A 55 -8.74 -3.00 -1.03
C VAL A 55 -8.03 -2.00 -1.95
N LEU A 56 -7.48 -0.91 -1.40
CA LEU A 56 -6.76 0.12 -2.15
C LEU A 56 -5.59 -0.47 -2.96
N LEU A 57 -4.71 -1.23 -2.30
CA LEU A 57 -3.55 -1.84 -2.95
C LEU A 57 -3.96 -2.84 -4.03
N ARG A 58 -5.02 -3.61 -3.81
CA ARG A 58 -5.57 -4.53 -4.83
C ARG A 58 -6.03 -3.78 -6.06
N GLU A 59 -6.81 -2.71 -5.90
CA GLU A 59 -7.32 -1.91 -7.00
C GLU A 59 -6.18 -1.23 -7.78
N ALA A 60 -5.19 -0.70 -7.06
CA ALA A 60 -4.04 -0.03 -7.66
C ALA A 60 -3.19 -1.00 -8.51
N VAL A 61 -2.93 -2.22 -8.01
CA VAL A 61 -2.22 -3.26 -8.77
C VAL A 61 -3.00 -3.66 -10.03
N GLN A 62 -4.33 -3.79 -9.94
CA GLN A 62 -5.16 -4.11 -11.09
C GLN A 62 -5.15 -2.99 -12.14
N ALA A 63 -5.21 -1.73 -11.71
CA ALA A 63 -5.13 -0.59 -12.60
C ALA A 63 -3.76 -0.49 -13.31
N ALA A 64 -2.67 -0.75 -12.59
CA ALA A 64 -1.32 -0.81 -13.15
C ALA A 64 -1.18 -1.94 -14.18
N ALA A 65 -1.71 -3.13 -13.88
CA ALA A 65 -1.68 -4.28 -14.79
C ALA A 65 -2.53 -4.06 -16.06
N ALA A 66 -3.62 -3.30 -15.96
CA ALA A 66 -4.46 -2.94 -17.10
C ALA A 66 -3.84 -1.89 -18.03
N SER A 67 -2.71 -1.28 -17.64
CA SER A 67 -2.00 -0.25 -18.41
C SER A 67 -0.79 -0.86 -19.13
N PRO A 68 -0.87 -1.19 -20.44
CA PRO A 68 0.19 -1.89 -21.17
C PRO A 68 1.40 -1.00 -21.56
N GLY A 69 1.87 -0.11 -20.68
CA GLY A 69 2.90 0.89 -21.01
C GLY A 69 3.99 1.15 -19.96
N GLY A 70 4.03 0.42 -18.86
CA GLY A 70 4.85 0.76 -17.69
C GLY A 70 6.09 -0.11 -17.47
N VAL A 71 6.88 -0.47 -18.49
CA VAL A 71 8.21 -1.10 -18.27
C VAL A 71 9.24 -0.65 -19.31
N ALA A 72 10.06 0.33 -18.93
CA ALA A 72 11.47 0.45 -19.33
C ALA A 72 12.14 1.56 -18.49
N ARG A 73 12.73 1.19 -17.34
CA ARG A 73 13.84 1.98 -16.79
C ARG A 73 15.14 1.35 -17.29
N SER A 74 15.76 2.03 -18.24
CA SER A 74 17.13 1.81 -18.74
C SER A 74 18.17 2.21 -17.71
#